data_AF-A0A1H9C0N2-F1
#
_entry.id   AF-A0A1H9C0N2-F1
#
_cell.length_a   1.000
_cell.length_b   1.000
_cell.length_c   1.000
_cell.angle_alpha   90.00
_cell.angle_beta   90.00
_cell.angle_gamma   90.00
#
_symmetry.space_group_name_H-M   'P 1'
#
loop_
_entity.id
_entity.type
_entity.pdbx_description
1 polymer ?
#
loop_
_entity_poly.entity_id
_entity_poly.type
_entity_poly.pdbx_seq_one_letter_code
_entity_poly.pdbx_strand_id
1 'polypeptide(L)' 'MSEWRKSSYSPSASDCVEVGHGVGLRDSKAPATHLPVSERAWTAFLQLVKAP' A
#
# COMPACT_ATOMS: atom_id res chain seq x y z
N MET A 1 -4.50 -6.34 -5.52
CA MET A 1 -5.33 -5.24 -4.98
C MET A 1 -5.19 -5.32 -3.47
N SER A 2 -4.98 -4.21 -2.78
CA SER A 2 -4.91 -4.20 -1.32
C SER A 2 -6.22 -4.73 -0.74
N GLU A 3 -6.13 -5.70 0.15
CA GLU A 3 -7.29 -6.19 0.90
C GLU A 3 -7.63 -5.14 1.95
N TRP A 4 -8.74 -4.43 1.72
CA TRP A 4 -9.24 -3.42 2.64
C TRP A 4 -10.02 -4.10 3.77
N ARG A 5 -9.80 -3.63 4.99
CA ARG A 5 -10.55 -4.08 6.16
C ARG A 5 -10.93 -2.89 7.03
N LYS A 6 -12.03 -3.01 7.76
CA LYS A 6 -12.40 -2.05 8.80
C LYS A 6 -11.30 -1.98 9.87
N SER A 7 -10.94 -0.77 10.27
CA SER A 7 -10.05 -0.57 11.42
C SER A 7 -10.71 -1.09 12.69
N SER A 8 -9.91 -1.70 13.58
CA SER A 8 -10.37 -2.13 14.91
C SER A 8 -10.72 -0.94 15.82
N TYR A 9 -10.26 0.26 15.48
CA TYR A 9 -10.59 1.51 16.19
C TYR A 9 -11.86 2.18 15.67
N SER A 10 -12.45 1.68 14.58
CA SER A 10 -13.67 2.26 14.03
C SER A 10 -14.90 1.87 14.85
N PRO A 11 -15.87 2.79 15.01
CA PRO A 11 -17.15 2.49 15.62
C PRO A 11 -17.87 1.33 14.92
N SER A 12 -18.92 0.81 15.56
CA SER A 12 -19.75 -0.26 15.00
C SER A 12 -20.77 0.24 13.98
N ALA A 13 -21.19 1.51 14.05
CA ALA A 13 -22.38 2.00 13.34
C ALA A 13 -22.12 3.04 12.23
N SER A 14 -21.19 3.99 12.41
CA SER A 14 -20.86 5.04 11.43
C SER A 14 -19.39 5.44 11.48
N ASP A 15 -18.96 6.27 10.52
CA ASP A 15 -17.62 6.90 10.49
C ASP A 15 -16.45 5.88 10.51
N CYS A 16 -16.59 4.83 9.70
CA CYS A 16 -15.59 3.77 9.61
C CYS A 16 -14.37 4.22 8.80
N VAL A 17 -13.19 3.86 9.29
CA VAL A 17 -11.91 4.01 8.60
C VAL A 17 -11.50 2.64 8.09
N GLU A 18 -11.24 2.57 6.78
CA GLU A 18 -10.71 1.37 6.15
C GLU A 18 -9.19 1.44 6.08
N VAL A 19 -8.55 0.32 6.41
CA VAL A 19 -7.11 0.16 6.34
C VAL A 19 -6.79 -1.01 5.45
N GLY A 20 -5.70 -0.89 4.70
CA GLY A 20 -5.22 -1.94 3.81
C GLY A 20 -3.70 -1.90 3.79
N HIS A 21 -3.08 -3.06 3.56
CA HIS A 21 -1.65 -3.14 3.32
C HIS A 21 -1.37 -3.10 1.81
N GLY A 22 -0.28 -2.46 1.43
CA GLY A 22 0.10 -2.33 0.03
C GLY A 22 1.48 -1.73 -0.13
N VAL A 23 2.00 -1.79 -1.35
CA VAL A 23 3.24 -1.11 -1.73
C VAL A 23 2.89 0.08 -2.61
N GLY A 24 3.46 1.25 -2.30
CA GLY A 24 3.32 2.44 -3.12
C GLY A 24 4.68 3.11 -3.34
N LEU A 25 4.90 3.61 -4.56
CA LEU A 25 6.00 4.53 -4.85
C LEU A 25 5.49 5.97 -4.73
N ARG A 26 6.28 6.82 -4.09
CA ARG A 26 5.99 8.24 -3.92
C ARG A 26 7.21 9.05 -4.32
N ASP A 27 7.00 10.11 -5.07
CA ASP A 27 8.01 11.13 -5.29
C ASP A 27 8.02 12.09 -4.09
N SER A 28 9.16 12.21 -3.41
CA SER A 28 9.31 13.10 -2.27
C SER A 28 9.13 14.58 -2.65
N LYS A 29 9.40 14.94 -3.91
CA LYS A 29 9.23 16.29 -4.46
C LYS A 29 7.83 16.54 -5.02
N ALA A 30 7.02 15.50 -5.21
CA ALA A 30 5.62 15.57 -5.64
C ALA A 30 4.72 14.69 -4.75
N PRO A 31 4.52 15.09 -3.48
CA PRO A 31 4.05 14.19 -2.43
C PRO A 31 2.57 13.79 -2.52
N ALA A 32 1.79 14.47 -3.37
CA ALA A 32 0.36 14.17 -3.57
C ALA A 32 0.15 12.91 -4.43
N THR A 33 1.09 12.58 -5.31
CA THR A 33 0.96 11.46 -6.25
C THR A 33 1.57 10.20 -5.66
N HIS A 34 0.83 9.10 -5.73
CA HIS A 34 1.26 7.78 -5.29
C HIS A 34 0.98 6.77 -6.41
N LEU A 35 1.98 5.96 -6.74
CA LEU A 35 1.85 4.88 -7.71
C LEU A 35 1.71 3.55 -6.95
N PRO A 36 0.52 2.92 -6.95
CA PRO A 36 0.35 1.62 -6.31
C PRO A 36 1.07 0.54 -7.12
N VAL A 37 1.72 -0.38 -6.42
CA VAL A 37 2.38 -1.56 -7.00
C VAL A 37 1.87 -2.81 -6.31
N SER A 38 1.71 -3.89 -7.07
CA SER A 38 1.40 -5.18 -6.45
C SER A 38 2.59 -5.67 -5.62
N GLU A 39 2.31 -6.32 -4.49
CA GLU A 39 3.32 -6.94 -3.63
C GLU A 39 4.20 -7.92 -4.42
N ARG A 40 3.59 -8.69 -5.33
CA ARG A 40 4.29 -9.62 -6.23
C ARG A 40 5.29 -8.91 -7.13
N ALA A 41 4.88 -7.82 -7.79
CA ALA A 41 5.77 -7.07 -8.67
C ALA A 41 6.91 -6.40 -7.88
N TRP A 42 6.61 -5.85 -6.70
CA TRP A 42 7.64 -5.26 -5.83
C TRP A 42 8.66 -6.28 -5.37
N THR A 43 8.20 -7.46 -4.95
CA THR A 43 9.07 -8.56 -4.54
C THR A 43 10.00 -9.02 -5.68
N ALA A 44 9.45 -9.18 -6.88
CA ALA A 44 10.24 -9.54 -8.07
C ALA A 44 11.29 -8.48 -8.42
N PHE A 45 10.93 -7.19 -8.35
CA PHE A 45 11.87 -6.09 -8.55
C PHE A 45 13.02 -6.11 -7.53
N LEU A 46 12.71 -6.30 -6.24
CA LEU A 46 13.75 -6.36 -5.21
C LEU A 46 14.70 -7.55 -5.41
N GLN A 47 14.19 -8.70 -5.87
CA GLN A 47 15.02 -9.85 -6.21
C GLN A 47 15.95 -9.55 -7.39
N LEU A 48 15.43 -8.90 -8.44
CA LEU A 48 16.20 -8.50 -9.61
C LEU A 48 17.35 -7.54 -9.24
N VAL A 49 17.08 -6.52 -8.43
CA VAL A 49 18.09 -5.50 -8.05
C VAL A 49 19.15 -6.05 -7.09
N LYS A 50 18.81 -7.08 -6.29
CA LYS A 50 19.74 -7.73 -5.37
C LYS A 50 20.59 -8.82 -6.02
N ALA A 51 20.27 -9.22 -7.25
CA ALA A 51 21.04 -10.24 -7.96
C ALA A 51 22.47 -9.73 -8.20
N PRO A 52 23.48 -10.60 -8.07
CA PRO A 52 24.89 -10.24 -8.27
C PRO A 52 25.22 -9.90 -9.72
#